data_AF-A0A8J8BF27-F1
#
_entry.id   AF-A0A8J8BF27-F1
#
_cell.length_a   1.000
_cell.length_b   1.000
_cell.length_c   1.000
_cell.angle_alpha   90.00
_cell.angle_beta   90.00
_cell.angle_gamma   90.00
#
_symmetry.space_group_name_H-M   'P 1'
#
loop_
_entity.id
_entity.type
_entity.pdbx_description
1 polymer ?
#
loop_
_entity_poly.entity_id
_entity_poly.type
_entity_poly.pdbx_seq_one_letter_code
_entity_poly.pdbx_strand_id
1 'polypeptide(L)' 'HHLTKPVRQAAAAAGDPGGMALWAGQGHRCALDLPAGQLVEHLADQAAQALAHASRRLSGAGG' A
#
# COMPACT_ATOMS: atom_id res chain seq x y z
N HIS A 1 -4.33 -8.12 28.72
CA HIS A 1 -4.06 -7.57 27.37
C HIS A 1 -5.19 -6.67 26.79
N HIS A 2 -5.90 -5.85 27.58
CA HIS A 2 -6.96 -4.95 27.04
C HIS A 2 -6.92 -3.52 27.58
N LEU A 3 -5.82 -3.13 28.24
CA LEU A 3 -5.71 -1.86 28.96
C LEU A 3 -6.02 -0.63 28.06
N THR A 4 -5.59 -0.66 26.80
CA THR A 4 -5.79 0.44 25.83
C THR A 4 -6.95 0.22 24.86
N LYS A 5 -7.75 -0.84 25.02
CA LYS A 5 -8.86 -1.12 24.10
C LYS A 5 -9.96 -0.03 24.18
N PRO A 6 -10.46 0.37 25.37
CA PRO A 6 -11.53 1.36 25.45
C PRO A 6 -11.13 2.73 24.89
N VAL A 7 -9.92 3.21 25.22
CA VAL A 7 -9.44 4.51 24.74
C VAL A 7 -9.26 4.54 23.22
N ARG A 8 -8.74 3.47 22.60
CA ARG A 8 -8.61 3.38 21.13
C ARG A 8 -9.96 3.28 20.42
N GLN A 9 -10.96 2.65 21.05
CA GLN A 9 -12.33 2.62 20.53
C GLN A 9 -12.97 4.00 20.56
N ALA A 10 -12.80 4.75 21.66
CA ALA A 10 -13.29 6.12 21.77
C ALA A 10 -12.63 7.05 20.74
N ALA A 11 -11.30 6.95 20.56
CA ALA A 11 -10.58 7.72 19.54
C ALA A 11 -11.08 7.41 18.13
N ALA A 12 -11.30 6.13 17.80
CA ALA A 12 -11.85 5.73 16.50
C ALA A 12 -13.27 6.28 16.26
N ALA A 13 -14.14 6.23 17.28
CA ALA A 13 -15.49 6.77 17.18
C ALA A 13 -15.52 8.30 17.04
N ALA A 14 -14.55 8.99 17.64
CA ALA A 14 -14.39 10.45 17.54
C ALA A 14 -13.63 10.89 16.27
N GLY A 15 -13.06 9.96 15.50
CA GLY A 15 -12.21 10.27 14.36
C GLY A 15 -10.88 10.94 14.74
N ASP A 16 -10.36 10.68 15.94
CA ASP A 16 -9.09 11.21 16.45
C ASP A 16 -7.92 10.28 16.07
N PRO A 17 -7.09 10.63 15.06
CA PRO A 17 -5.99 9.77 14.63
C PRO A 17 -4.90 9.64 15.70
N GLY A 18 -4.74 10.63 16.59
CA GLY A 18 -3.71 10.63 17.63
C GLY A 18 -3.90 9.55 18.68
N GLY A 19 -5.15 9.14 18.91
CA GLY A 19 -5.52 8.04 19.81
C GLY A 19 -5.73 6.69 19.12
N MET A 20 -5.62 6.60 17.80
CA MET A 20 -5.87 5.37 17.03
C MET A 20 -4.60 4.52 16.87
N ALA A 21 -4.78 3.21 16.70
CA ALA A 21 -3.69 2.32 16.30
C ALA A 21 -3.56 2.30 14.76
N LEU A 22 -2.85 3.27 14.21
CA LEU A 22 -2.63 3.44 12.77
C LEU A 22 -1.55 2.49 12.24
N TRP A 23 -1.90 1.20 12.07
CA TRP A 23 -0.98 0.22 11.50
C TRP A 23 -0.72 0.50 10.02
N ALA A 24 0.52 0.80 9.69
CA ALA A 24 0.94 1.09 8.33
C ALA A 24 2.41 0.70 8.12
N GLY A 25 2.71 0.06 6.99
CA GLY A 25 4.10 -0.22 6.59
C GLY A 25 4.80 1.04 6.06
N GLN A 26 6.11 0.94 5.80
CA GLN A 26 6.91 2.04 5.23
C GLN A 26 6.37 2.52 3.86
N GLY A 27 5.72 1.64 3.10
CA GLY A 27 5.12 1.93 1.80
C GLY A 27 3.75 2.61 1.83
N HIS A 28 3.23 3.05 2.99
CA HIS A 28 1.87 3.60 3.10
C HIS A 28 1.59 4.82 2.20
N ARG A 29 2.63 5.59 1.86
CA ARG A 29 2.52 6.73 0.93
C ARG A 29 2.20 6.32 -0.50
N CYS A 30 2.36 5.05 -0.84
CA CYS A 30 2.00 4.49 -2.14
C CYS A 30 0.62 3.80 -2.13
N ALA A 31 -0.14 3.89 -1.03
CA ALA A 31 -1.46 3.29 -0.95
C ALA A 31 -2.43 3.96 -1.94
N LEU A 32 -3.24 3.14 -2.62
CA LEU A 32 -4.27 3.58 -3.55
C LEU A 32 -5.64 3.31 -2.96
N ASP A 33 -6.53 4.29 -3.06
CA ASP A 33 -7.94 4.14 -2.67
C ASP A 33 -8.73 3.58 -3.86
N LEU A 34 -8.67 2.26 -4.04
CA LEU A 34 -9.31 1.52 -5.12
C LEU A 34 -9.96 0.24 -4.58
N PRO A 35 -11.02 -0.27 -5.23
CA PRO A 35 -11.50 -1.63 -4.99
C PRO A 35 -10.37 -2.65 -5.12
N ALA A 36 -10.35 -3.64 -4.23
CA ALA A 36 -9.25 -4.62 -4.16
C ALA A 36 -8.98 -5.32 -5.50
N GLY A 37 -10.02 -5.67 -6.26
CA GLY A 37 -9.86 -6.28 -7.60
C GLY A 37 -9.15 -5.35 -8.59
N GLN A 38 -9.55 -4.08 -8.62
CA GLN A 38 -8.93 -3.07 -9.49
C GLN A 38 -7.49 -2.78 -9.08
N LEU A 39 -7.17 -2.81 -7.78
CA LEU A 39 -5.80 -2.68 -7.30
C LEU A 39 -4.92 -3.82 -7.83
N VAL A 40 -5.41 -5.06 -7.82
CA VAL A 40 -4.65 -6.21 -8.36
C VAL A 40 -4.41 -6.07 -9.86
N GLU A 41 -5.43 -5.68 -10.63
CA GLU A 41 -5.29 -5.40 -12.07
C GLU A 41 -4.25 -4.31 -12.32
N HIS A 42 -4.32 -3.19 -11.59
CA HIS A 42 -3.36 -2.09 -11.70
C HIS A 42 -1.92 -2.54 -11.42
N LEU A 43 -1.70 -3.32 -10.36
CA LEU A 43 -0.38 -3.84 -10.02
C LEU A 43 0.13 -4.82 -11.06
N ALA A 44 -0.73 -5.64 -11.66
CA ALA A 44 -0.37 -6.56 -12.73
C ALA A 44 0.10 -5.82 -13.99
N ASP A 45 -0.62 -4.76 -14.39
CA ASP A 45 -0.23 -3.90 -15.51
C ASP A 45 1.12 -3.22 -15.25
N GLN A 46 1.32 -2.65 -14.05
CA GLN A 46 2.59 -2.04 -13.66
C GLN A 46 3.74 -3.04 -13.68
N ALA A 47 3.52 -4.26 -13.19
CA ALA A 47 4.52 -5.32 -13.21
C ALA A 47 4.90 -5.72 -14.64
N ALA A 48 3.92 -5.87 -15.54
CA ALA A 48 4.17 -6.17 -16.95
C ALA A 48 5.01 -5.08 -17.64
N GLN A 49 4.69 -3.81 -17.37
CA GLN A 49 5.45 -2.67 -17.89
C GLN A 49 6.89 -2.64 -17.37
N ALA A 50 7.08 -2.89 -16.07
CA ALA A 50 8.40 -2.94 -15.45
C ALA A 50 9.27 -4.06 -16.05
N LEU A 51 8.70 -5.25 -16.24
CA LEU A 51 9.37 -6.38 -16.88
C LEU A 51 9.76 -6.05 -18.33
N ALA A 52 8.85 -5.50 -19.12
CA ALA A 52 9.14 -5.11 -20.50
C ALA A 52 10.27 -4.07 -20.58
N HIS A 53 10.29 -3.10 -19.66
CA HIS A 53 11.35 -2.10 -19.58
C HIS A 53 12.70 -2.72 -19.20
N ALA A 54 12.73 -3.61 -18.20
CA ALA A 54 13.95 -4.31 -17.80
C ALA A 54 14.52 -5.16 -18.95
N SER A 55 13.67 -5.93 -19.64
CA SER A 55 14.09 -6.77 -20.77
C SER A 55 14.73 -5.94 -21.89
N ARG A 56 14.13 -4.80 -22.28
CA ARG A 56 14.72 -3.91 -23.30
C ARG A 56 16.12 -3.43 -22.93
N ARG A 57 16.34 -3.07 -21.66
CA ARG A 57 17.66 -2.61 -21.18
C ARG A 57 18.70 -3.72 -21.25
N LEU A 58 18.31 -4.93 -20.88
CA LEU A 58 19.21 -6.09 -20.92
C LEU A 58 19.55 -6.49 -22.35
N SER A 59 18.60 -6.42 -23.28
CA SER A 59 18.86 -6.68 -24.71
C SER A 59 19.70 -5.60 -25.39
N GLY A 60 19.57 -4.33 -24.97
CA GLY A 60 20.33 -3.21 -25.53
C GLY A 60 21.75 -3.01 -24.99
N ALA A 61 22.10 -3.67 -23.88
CA ALA A 61 23.44 -3.59 -23.28
C ALA A 61 24.45 -4.61 -23.85
N GLY A 62 24.05 -5.41 -24.83
CA GLY A 62 24.88 -6.44 -25.46
C GLY A 62 25.31 -6.15 -26.91
N GLY A 63 25.20 -4.89 -27.36
CA GLY A 63 25.61 -4.43 -28.70
C GLY A 63 26.79 -3.48 -28.67
#